data_AF-A6XB89-F1
#
_entry.id   AF-A6XB89-F1
#
_cell.length_a   1.000
_cell.length_b   1.000
_cell.length_c   1.000
_cell.angle_alpha   90.00
_cell.angle_beta   90.00
_cell.angle_gamma   90.00
#
_symmetry.space_group_name_H-M   'P 1'
#
loop_
_entity.id
_entity.type
_entity.pdbx_description
1 polymer ?
#
loop_
_entity_poly.entity_id
_entity_poly.type
_entity_poly.pdbx_seq_one_letter_code
_entity_poly.pdbx_strand_id
1 'polypeptide(L)'
;WDVVNEAITGNKEDGEDAGEDLSLVQSWGYRNSDWYKIGGEDYILEAFRAARAADPDAKLFYNDYWNYLDEKREAIISMIEKLKSENLIDGVGLQCHLNIEPAQEKLTNQTVHQTVENLENEIKAYAALGLEVHITELDI
;
A
#
# COMPACT_ATOMS: atom_id res chain seq x y z
N TRP A 1 -0.65 14.53 4.19
CA TRP A 1 -0.05 13.76 5.29
C TRP A 1 -0.17 12.30 4.96
N ASP A 2 0.94 11.56 5.02
CA ASP A 2 0.89 10.10 5.01
C ASP A 2 0.47 9.65 6.41
N VAL A 3 -0.83 9.40 6.58
CA VAL A 3 -1.42 9.13 7.89
C VAL A 3 -1.00 7.75 8.39
N VAL A 4 -0.95 6.78 7.48
CA VAL A 4 -0.45 5.42 7.73
C VAL A 4 0.47 5.04 6.57
N ASN A 5 1.58 4.38 6.92
CA ASN A 5 2.65 4.00 6.01
C ASN A 5 2.83 2.47 6.01
N GLU A 6 2.92 1.86 4.83
CA GLU A 6 3.38 0.47 4.61
C GLU A 6 2.66 -0.61 5.45
N ALA A 7 1.37 -0.42 5.65
CA ALA A 7 0.57 -1.29 6.50
C ALA A 7 0.14 -2.60 5.83
N ILE A 8 0.28 -2.73 4.50
CA ILE A 8 -0.05 -3.93 3.76
C ILE A 8 1.24 -4.61 3.29
N THR A 9 1.34 -5.92 3.49
CA THR A 9 2.50 -6.72 3.07
C THR A 9 2.08 -8.12 2.63
N GLY A 10 3.01 -8.84 2.02
CA GLY A 10 2.89 -10.28 1.80
C GLY A 10 3.21 -11.00 3.10
N ASN A 11 2.31 -11.85 3.58
CA ASN A 11 2.45 -12.60 4.82
C ASN A 11 2.73 -14.07 4.54
N LYS A 12 3.61 -14.66 5.36
CA LYS A 12 3.89 -16.10 5.43
C LYS A 12 2.72 -16.85 6.05
N GLU A 13 2.81 -18.19 6.06
CA GLU A 13 1.82 -19.06 6.70
C GLU A 13 1.67 -18.80 8.21
N ASP A 14 2.77 -18.45 8.88
CA ASP A 14 2.77 -18.10 10.31
C ASP A 14 2.29 -16.66 10.59
N GLY A 15 1.91 -15.91 9.55
CA GLY A 15 1.45 -14.53 9.63
C GLY A 15 2.58 -13.49 9.73
N GLU A 16 3.85 -13.90 9.74
CA GLU A 16 4.98 -12.97 9.69
C GLU A 16 5.19 -12.41 8.28
N ASP A 17 5.85 -11.26 8.20
CA ASP A 17 6.16 -10.63 6.92
C ASP A 17 7.09 -11.54 6.06
N ALA A 18 6.69 -11.73 4.80
CA ALA A 18 7.46 -12.42 3.77
C ALA A 18 8.71 -11.63 3.34
N GLY A 19 8.71 -10.31 3.57
CA GLY A 19 9.76 -9.42 3.10
C GLY A 19 9.79 -9.38 1.57
N GLU A 20 10.99 -9.40 0.98
CA GLU A 20 11.19 -9.26 -0.47
C GLU A 20 11.08 -10.56 -1.27
N ASP A 21 11.03 -11.72 -0.62
CA ASP A 21 10.92 -13.01 -1.32
C ASP A 21 9.46 -13.39 -1.52
N LEU A 22 8.94 -13.13 -2.72
CA LEU A 22 7.55 -13.44 -3.08
C LEU A 22 7.22 -14.94 -2.96
N SER A 23 8.23 -15.83 -2.97
CA SER A 23 7.98 -17.27 -2.78
C SER A 23 7.48 -17.64 -1.38
N LEU A 24 7.68 -16.74 -0.41
CA LEU A 24 7.24 -16.94 0.97
C LEU A 24 5.82 -16.39 1.22
N VAL A 25 5.28 -15.63 0.27
CA VAL A 25 3.95 -15.00 0.39
C VAL A 25 2.86 -16.06 0.25
N GLN A 26 2.05 -16.21 1.29
CA GLN A 26 0.84 -17.04 1.29
C GLN A 26 -0.43 -16.21 1.20
N SER A 27 -0.38 -14.95 1.62
CA SER A 27 -1.50 -14.01 1.52
C SER A 27 -1.02 -12.56 1.49
N TRP A 28 -1.83 -11.65 0.98
CA TRP A 28 -1.60 -10.20 1.05
C TRP A 28 -2.58 -9.58 2.03
N GLY A 29 -2.10 -8.75 2.95
CA GLY A 29 -2.95 -8.14 3.97
C GLY A 29 -2.18 -7.34 4.99
N TYR A 30 -2.81 -7.09 6.14
CA TYR A 30 -2.21 -6.30 7.21
C TYR A 30 -0.87 -6.88 7.67
N ARG A 31 0.14 -6.03 7.75
CA ARG A 31 1.44 -6.32 8.35
C ARG A 31 1.24 -6.68 9.83
N ASN A 32 1.90 -7.74 10.28
CA ASN A 32 1.95 -8.17 11.68
C ASN A 32 2.77 -7.20 12.58
N SER A 33 2.36 -5.93 12.62
CA SER A 33 2.96 -4.86 13.41
C SER A 33 2.37 -4.80 14.82
N ASP A 34 3.03 -4.10 15.73
CA ASP A 34 2.48 -3.84 17.06
C ASP A 34 1.17 -3.03 17.00
N TRP A 35 1.04 -2.14 16.02
CA TRP A 35 -0.20 -1.40 15.77
C TRP A 35 -1.36 -2.35 15.42
N TYR A 36 -1.11 -3.31 14.53
CA TYR A 36 -2.11 -4.32 14.17
C TYR A 36 -2.45 -5.23 15.35
N LYS A 37 -1.45 -5.65 16.14
CA LYS A 37 -1.66 -6.48 17.34
C LYS A 37 -2.50 -5.76 18.41
N ILE A 38 -2.35 -4.44 18.53
CA ILE A 38 -3.07 -3.63 19.52
C ILE A 38 -4.47 -3.26 19.02
N GLY A 39 -4.57 -2.76 17.79
CA GLY A 39 -5.80 -2.16 17.26
C GLY A 39 -6.61 -3.03 16.30
N GLY A 40 -6.14 -4.25 15.98
CA GLY A 40 -6.76 -5.10 14.95
C GLY A 40 -6.73 -4.44 13.58
N GLU A 41 -7.64 -4.80 12.68
CA GLU A 41 -7.73 -4.17 11.35
C GLU A 41 -8.13 -2.69 11.40
N ASP A 42 -8.86 -2.27 12.44
CA ASP A 42 -9.46 -0.94 12.53
C ASP A 42 -8.45 0.16 12.89
N TYR A 43 -7.22 -0.19 13.28
CA TYR A 43 -6.22 0.81 13.68
C TYR A 43 -5.96 1.87 12.59
N ILE A 44 -6.00 1.47 11.32
CA ILE A 44 -5.85 2.38 10.18
C ILE A 44 -7.04 3.32 10.12
N LEU A 45 -8.25 2.79 10.26
CA LEU A 45 -9.48 3.58 10.26
C LEU A 45 -9.49 4.59 11.40
N GLU A 46 -9.09 4.18 12.60
CA GLU A 46 -8.95 5.05 13.77
C GLU A 46 -7.88 6.14 13.56
N ALA A 47 -6.73 5.81 12.97
CA ALA A 47 -5.70 6.80 12.66
C ALA A 47 -6.21 7.88 11.71
N PHE A 48 -6.94 7.48 10.67
CA PHE A 48 -7.55 8.41 9.71
C PHE A 48 -8.71 9.22 10.32
N ARG A 49 -9.57 8.62 11.17
CA ARG A 49 -10.59 9.34 11.94
C ARG A 49 -9.95 10.41 12.81
N ALA A 50 -8.89 10.06 13.53
CA ALA A 50 -8.15 11.00 14.38
C ALA A 50 -7.52 12.13 13.56
N ALA A 51 -6.87 11.82 12.44
CA ALA A 51 -6.27 12.81 11.56
C ALA A 51 -7.32 13.77 10.97
N ARG A 52 -8.45 13.25 10.48
CA ARG A 52 -9.55 14.07 9.94
C ARG A 52 -10.20 14.94 11.02
N ALA A 53 -10.34 14.43 12.25
CA ALA A 53 -10.87 15.21 13.35
C ALA A 53 -9.93 16.33 13.81
N ALA A 54 -8.61 16.10 13.71
CA ALA A 54 -7.59 17.08 14.07
C ALA A 54 -7.47 18.21 13.03
N ASP A 55 -7.54 17.88 11.75
CA ASP A 55 -7.52 18.83 10.64
C ASP A 55 -8.47 18.37 9.52
N PRO A 56 -9.72 18.88 9.51
CA PRO A 56 -10.70 18.52 8.49
C PRO A 56 -10.32 18.92 7.06
N ASP A 57 -9.47 19.94 6.90
CA ASP A 57 -9.10 20.52 5.61
C ASP A 57 -7.81 19.91 5.03
N ALA A 58 -7.03 19.21 5.85
CA ALA A 58 -5.83 18.52 5.40
C ALA A 58 -6.15 17.39 4.40
N LYS A 59 -5.26 17.23 3.42
CA LYS A 59 -5.27 16.08 2.53
C LYS A 59 -4.58 14.89 3.19
N LEU A 60 -5.33 13.79 3.34
CA LEU A 60 -4.92 12.59 4.06
C LEU A 60 -4.65 11.44 3.08
N PHE A 61 -3.47 10.85 3.20
CA PHE A 61 -2.96 9.84 2.28
C PHE A 61 -2.61 8.56 3.02
N TYR A 62 -2.78 7.45 2.30
CA TYR A 62 -2.13 6.18 2.62
C TYR A 62 -0.91 6.03 1.71
N ASN A 63 0.27 5.74 2.27
CA ASN A 63 1.52 5.64 1.50
C ASN A 63 2.10 4.22 1.59
N ASP A 64 2.51 3.64 0.47
CA ASP A 64 3.06 2.28 0.43
C ASP A 64 3.98 2.03 -0.78
N TYR A 65 4.77 0.97 -0.71
CA TYR A 65 5.59 0.40 -1.79
C TYR A 65 4.89 -0.73 -2.55
N TRP A 66 5.46 -1.14 -3.69
CA TRP A 66 5.06 -2.28 -4.52
C TRP A 66 3.56 -2.34 -4.87
N ASN A 67 2.91 -1.19 -4.99
CA ASN A 67 1.53 -1.12 -5.47
C ASN A 67 1.37 -1.64 -6.92
N TYR A 68 2.47 -1.84 -7.65
CA TYR A 68 2.49 -2.44 -8.98
C TYR A 68 2.29 -3.95 -8.95
N LEU A 69 2.35 -4.60 -7.78
CA LEU A 69 1.93 -5.98 -7.60
C LEU A 69 0.40 -6.01 -7.48
N ASP A 70 -0.26 -6.75 -8.36
CA ASP A 70 -1.71 -6.78 -8.49
C ASP A 70 -2.38 -7.21 -7.17
N GLU A 71 -1.90 -8.27 -6.54
CA GLU A 71 -2.49 -8.82 -5.32
C GLU A 71 -2.27 -7.90 -4.11
N LYS A 72 -1.11 -7.23 -4.03
CA LYS A 72 -0.86 -6.21 -3.00
C LYS A 72 -1.81 -5.03 -3.19
N ARG A 73 -1.96 -4.57 -4.44
CA ARG A 73 -2.85 -3.47 -4.81
C ARG A 73 -4.29 -3.76 -4.45
N GLU A 74 -4.78 -4.96 -4.71
CA GLU A 74 -6.14 -5.38 -4.35
C GLU A 74 -6.37 -5.36 -2.83
N ALA A 75 -5.38 -5.82 -2.04
CA ALA A 75 -5.44 -5.73 -0.58
C ALA A 75 -5.48 -4.28 -0.08
N ILE A 76 -4.68 -3.39 -0.68
CA ILE A 76 -4.70 -1.95 -0.37
C ILE A 76 -6.04 -1.33 -0.76
N ILE A 77 -6.59 -1.63 -1.94
CA ILE A 77 -7.88 -1.12 -2.40
C ILE A 77 -9.00 -1.54 -1.43
N SER A 78 -9.00 -2.79 -0.98
CA SER A 78 -10.00 -3.30 -0.02
C SER A 78 -9.97 -2.52 1.30
N MET A 79 -8.78 -2.12 1.77
CA MET A 79 -8.62 -1.26 2.95
C MET A 79 -9.07 0.18 2.66
N ILE A 80 -8.69 0.73 1.51
CA ILE A 80 -9.08 2.07 1.06
C ILE A 80 -10.60 2.22 0.95
N GLU A 81 -11.31 1.19 0.48
CA GLU A 81 -12.77 1.22 0.38
C GLU A 81 -13.43 1.45 1.75
N LYS A 82 -12.88 0.86 2.83
CA LYS A 82 -13.33 1.13 4.20
C LYS A 82 -13.13 2.61 4.56
N LEU A 83 -11.93 3.16 4.32
CA LEU A 83 -11.64 4.59 4.56
C LEU A 83 -12.54 5.53 3.76
N LYS A 84 -12.79 5.20 2.49
CA LYS A 84 -13.65 5.98 1.59
C LYS A 84 -15.11 5.97 2.03
N SER A 85 -15.60 4.85 2.56
CA SER A 85 -16.99 4.76 3.04
C SER A 85 -17.31 5.78 4.13
N GLU A 86 -16.29 6.31 4.81
CA GLU A 86 -16.40 7.32 5.87
C GLU A 86 -15.80 8.68 5.47
N ASN A 87 -15.45 8.89 4.20
CA ASN A 87 -14.84 10.13 3.69
C ASN A 87 -13.55 10.52 4.45
N LEU A 88 -12.72 9.53 4.75
CA LEU A 88 -11.51 9.74 5.56
C LEU A 88 -10.23 9.93 4.74
N ILE A 89 -10.17 9.40 3.53
CA ILE A 89 -8.99 9.40 2.66
C ILE A 89 -9.19 10.31 1.44
N ASP A 90 -8.15 11.05 1.06
CA ASP A 90 -8.12 11.90 -0.13
C ASP A 90 -7.25 11.33 -1.25
N GLY A 91 -6.22 10.56 -0.90
CA GLY A 91 -5.25 10.09 -1.88
C GLY A 91 -4.41 8.90 -1.44
N VAL A 92 -3.62 8.41 -2.39
CA VAL A 92 -2.63 7.34 -2.20
C VAL A 92 -1.26 7.86 -2.60
N GLY A 93 -0.26 7.61 -1.75
CA GLY A 93 1.15 7.80 -2.02
C GLY A 93 1.76 6.53 -2.58
N LEU A 94 2.36 6.63 -3.77
CA LEU A 94 3.17 5.61 -4.40
C LEU A 94 4.64 5.95 -4.12
N GLN A 95 5.29 5.16 -3.26
CA GLN A 95 6.69 5.42 -2.92
C GLN A 95 7.59 5.39 -4.16
N CYS A 96 7.34 4.45 -5.07
CA CYS A 96 8.13 4.28 -6.30
C CYS A 96 9.63 4.11 -6.03
N HIS A 97 10.00 3.21 -5.10
CA HIS A 97 11.36 2.70 -5.01
C HIS A 97 11.63 1.71 -6.16
N LEU A 98 12.25 2.20 -7.23
CA LEU A 98 12.40 1.46 -8.50
C LEU A 98 13.88 1.11 -8.76
N ASN A 99 14.10 0.11 -9.61
CA ASN A 99 15.44 -0.27 -10.05
C ASN A 99 15.65 0.14 -11.51
N ILE A 100 16.85 0.62 -11.84
CA ILE A 100 17.25 0.84 -13.25
C ILE A 100 17.14 -0.48 -14.05
N GLU A 101 17.57 -1.58 -13.44
CA GLU A 101 17.55 -2.91 -14.04
C GLU A 101 16.75 -3.87 -13.14
N PRO A 102 15.44 -4.03 -13.39
CA PRO A 102 14.62 -5.08 -12.78
C PRO A 102 15.27 -6.46 -12.88
N ALA A 103 15.16 -7.28 -11.83
CA ALA A 103 15.67 -8.65 -11.89
C ALA A 103 14.97 -9.41 -13.04
N GLN A 104 15.73 -10.16 -13.84
CA GLN A 104 15.17 -10.94 -14.96
C GLN A 104 15.17 -12.45 -14.69
N GLU A 105 15.97 -12.93 -13.74
CA GLU A 105 16.21 -14.36 -13.55
C GLU A 105 15.43 -14.97 -12.38
N LYS A 106 15.16 -14.20 -11.32
CA LYS A 106 14.47 -14.67 -10.12
C LYS A 106 13.05 -14.12 -10.10
N LEU A 107 12.10 -14.85 -10.67
CA LEU A 107 10.67 -14.47 -10.70
C LEU A 107 10.03 -14.26 -9.32
N THR A 108 10.68 -14.74 -8.25
CA THR A 108 10.22 -14.52 -6.87
C THR A 108 10.77 -13.22 -6.28
N ASN A 109 11.58 -12.47 -7.02
CA ASN A 109 11.99 -11.12 -6.67
C ASN A 109 10.95 -10.14 -7.21
N GLN A 110 10.38 -9.34 -6.32
CA GLN A 110 9.36 -8.35 -6.64
C GLN A 110 9.74 -7.38 -7.78
N THR A 111 11.04 -7.08 -7.95
CA THR A 111 11.52 -6.13 -8.95
C THR A 111 11.18 -6.55 -10.38
N VAL A 112 10.98 -7.85 -10.66
CA VAL A 112 10.57 -8.33 -12.00
C VAL A 112 9.26 -7.70 -12.48
N HIS A 113 8.45 -7.21 -11.54
CA HIS A 113 7.16 -6.57 -11.79
C HIS A 113 7.24 -5.04 -11.95
N GLN A 114 8.43 -4.43 -11.85
CA GLN A 114 8.66 -2.99 -12.05
C GLN A 114 8.65 -2.61 -13.54
N THR A 115 7.58 -2.97 -14.25
CA THR A 115 7.37 -2.59 -15.65
C THR A 115 6.60 -1.28 -15.72
N VAL A 116 6.81 -0.50 -16.79
CA VAL A 116 6.03 0.72 -17.05
C VAL A 116 4.53 0.42 -17.09
N GLU A 117 4.14 -0.72 -17.65
CA GLU A 117 2.74 -1.15 -17.72
C GLU A 117 2.13 -1.35 -16.31
N ASN A 118 2.83 -2.04 -15.41
CA ASN A 118 2.32 -2.26 -14.05
C ASN A 118 2.24 -0.95 -13.25
N LEU A 119 3.23 -0.05 -13.42
CA LEU A 119 3.20 1.29 -12.84
C LEU A 119 2.04 2.14 -13.39
N GLU A 120 1.73 2.02 -14.69
CA GLU A 120 0.58 2.71 -15.27
C GLU A 120 -0.76 2.12 -14.75
N ASN A 121 -0.82 0.80 -14.60
CA ASN A 121 -2.00 0.10 -14.08
C ASN A 121 -2.29 0.48 -12.61
N GLU A 122 -1.28 0.58 -11.75
CA GLU A 122 -1.48 1.04 -10.35
C GLU A 122 -2.03 2.48 -10.31
N ILE A 123 -1.46 3.41 -11.10
CA ILE A 123 -1.91 4.81 -11.12
C ILE A 123 -3.37 4.88 -11.56
N LYS A 124 -3.73 4.15 -12.63
CA LYS A 124 -5.10 4.09 -13.13
C LYS A 124 -6.06 3.47 -12.11
N ALA A 125 -5.64 2.43 -11.41
CA ALA A 125 -6.50 1.76 -10.43
C ALA A 125 -6.87 2.71 -9.27
N TYR A 126 -5.90 3.42 -8.69
CA TYR A 126 -6.21 4.37 -7.61
C TYR A 126 -6.94 5.62 -8.10
N ALA A 127 -6.58 6.14 -9.28
CA ALA A 127 -7.31 7.26 -9.89
C ALA A 127 -8.77 6.92 -10.20
N ALA A 128 -9.08 5.68 -10.60
CA ALA A 128 -10.45 5.21 -10.83
C ALA A 128 -11.30 5.19 -9.55
N LEU A 129 -10.67 5.14 -8.37
CA LEU A 129 -11.34 5.33 -7.09
C LEU A 129 -11.63 6.81 -6.78
N GLY A 130 -11.28 7.75 -7.66
CA GLY A 130 -11.45 9.19 -7.43
C GLY A 130 -10.48 9.75 -6.39
N LEU A 131 -9.36 9.07 -6.16
CA LEU A 131 -8.31 9.49 -5.24
C LEU A 131 -7.23 10.29 -5.97
N GLU A 132 -6.61 11.23 -5.26
CA GLU A 132 -5.34 11.81 -5.70
C GLU A 132 -4.24 10.75 -5.65
N VAL A 133 -3.37 10.71 -6.66
CA VAL A 133 -2.23 9.79 -6.71
C VAL A 133 -0.96 10.62 -6.69
N HIS A 134 -0.14 10.44 -5.65
CA HIS A 134 1.12 11.16 -5.49
C HIS A 134 2.27 10.16 -5.64
N ILE A 135 3.30 10.52 -6.41
CA ILE A 135 4.60 9.84 -6.35
C ILE A 135 5.37 10.50 -5.21
N THR A 136 5.70 9.75 -4.16
CA THR A 136 6.12 10.33 -2.87
C THR A 136 7.62 10.18 -2.59
N GLU A 137 8.25 9.08 -3.01
CA GLU A 137 9.61 8.71 -2.58
C GLU A 137 10.50 8.22 -3.73
N LEU A 138 10.21 8.66 -4.96
CA LEU A 138 10.85 8.13 -6.17
C LEU A 138 12.38 8.18 -6.11
N ASP A 139 12.97 6.99 -6.21
CA ASP A 139 14.38 6.76 -6.51
C ASP A 139 14.53 5.66 -7.57
N ILE A 140 15.70 5.68 -8.25
CA ILE A 140 16.07 4.75 -9.33
C ILE A 140 17.58 4.47 -9.24
#